data_AF-X1PQK4-F1
#
_entry.id   AF-X1PQK4-F1
#
_cell.length_a   1.000
_cell.length_b   1.000
_cell.length_c   1.000
_cell.angle_alpha   90.00
_cell.angle_beta   90.00
_cell.angle_gamma   90.00
#
_symmetry.space_group_name_H-M   'P 1'
#
loop_
_entity.id
_entity.type
_entity.pdbx_description
1 polymer ?
#
loop_
_entity_poly.entity_id
_entity_poly.type
_entity_poly.pdbx_seq_one_letter_code
_entity_poly.pdbx_strand_id
1 'polypeptide(L)'
;ARVAELEEQIKRLTQPPKDATNSSIPPASLILEDKGAWRCEKDWPLPRTQHTPMYLHPQAQLTSEPYPEDACDEYVYNPAVGVAGGQHGGGASPGWHLPTDQRPDEAHSLTYTTAPLEEDLEITGNPVAHLYVSSSAEIAYFSVKLCDVAPDGTSLLVNKG
;
A
#
# COMPACT_ATOMS: atom_id res chain seq x y z
N ALA A 1 -18.87 -5.46 38.02
CA ALA A 1 -17.88 -6.54 37.83
C ALA A 1 -17.59 -6.77 36.34
N ARG A 2 -18.51 -7.37 35.57
CA ARG A 2 -18.32 -7.69 34.14
C ARG A 2 -18.00 -6.50 33.22
N VAL A 3 -18.63 -5.35 33.46
CA VAL A 3 -18.39 -4.12 32.67
C VAL A 3 -17.00 -3.54 32.92
N ALA A 4 -16.56 -3.48 34.19
CA ALA A 4 -15.23 -3.01 34.54
C ALA A 4 -14.12 -3.93 34.00
N GLU A 5 -14.37 -5.24 33.98
CA GLU A 5 -13.47 -6.25 33.43
C GLU A 5 -13.33 -6.10 31.90
N LEU A 6 -14.43 -5.79 31.20
CA LEU A 6 -14.43 -5.48 29.77
C LEU A 6 -13.73 -4.15 29.46
N GLU A 7 -13.94 -3.11 30.27
CA GLU A 7 -13.26 -1.82 30.11
C GLU A 7 -11.75 -1.95 30.33
N GLU A 8 -11.33 -2.75 31.30
CA GLU A 8 -9.92 -3.03 31.55
C GLU A 8 -9.30 -3.87 30.41
N GLN A 9 -10.06 -4.82 29.87
CA GLN A 9 -9.65 -5.64 28.73
C GLN A 9 -9.55 -4.80 27.44
N ILE A 10 -10.49 -3.89 27.19
CA ILE A 10 -10.42 -2.91 26.10
C ILE A 10 -9.19 -2.01 26.29
N LYS A 11 -8.99 -1.46 27.49
CA LYS A 11 -7.85 -0.59 27.79
C LYS A 11 -6.51 -1.30 27.58
N ARG A 12 -6.43 -2.60 27.88
CA ARG A 12 -5.24 -3.44 27.63
C ARG A 12 -5.02 -3.69 26.14
N LEU A 13 -6.10 -3.85 25.36
CA LEU A 13 -6.04 -4.09 23.91
C LEU A 13 -5.78 -2.79 23.10
N THR A 14 -6.13 -1.62 23.65
CA THR A 14 -5.92 -0.32 23.01
C THR A 14 -4.61 0.37 23.40
N GLN A 15 -3.85 -0.19 24.33
CA GLN A 15 -2.50 0.31 24.63
C GLN A 15 -1.51 -0.29 23.63
N PRO A 16 -0.73 0.52 22.90
CA PRO A 16 0.28 0.00 22.00
C PRO A 16 1.31 -0.82 22.81
N PRO A 17 1.78 -1.97 22.29
CA PRO A 17 2.84 -2.74 22.96
C PRO A 17 4.08 -1.87 23.14
N LYS A 18 4.72 -1.95 24.31
CA LYS A 18 5.98 -1.23 24.60
C LYS A 18 7.14 -1.63 23.68
N ASP A 19 7.02 -2.81 23.05
CA ASP A 19 8.03 -3.38 22.14
C ASP A 19 7.45 -3.63 20.73
N ALA A 20 6.52 -2.79 20.26
CA ALA A 20 6.12 -2.79 18.84
C ALA A 20 7.27 -2.25 17.98
N THR A 21 8.43 -2.89 18.02
CA THR A 21 9.44 -2.75 16.98
C THR A 21 8.79 -3.29 15.71
N ASN A 22 8.57 -2.37 14.79
CA ASN A 22 8.09 -2.54 13.43
C ASN A 22 9.09 -3.41 12.65
N SER A 23 9.18 -4.68 13.02
CA SER A 23 9.94 -5.66 12.25
C SER A 23 9.08 -5.99 11.04
N SER A 24 9.56 -5.60 9.87
CA SER A 24 8.98 -5.96 8.58
C SER A 24 8.44 -7.39 8.63
N ILE A 25 7.18 -7.55 8.24
CA ILE A 25 6.55 -8.86 8.24
C ILE A 25 7.36 -9.73 7.28
N PRO A 26 7.91 -10.89 7.72
CA PRO A 26 8.69 -11.73 6.84
C PRO A 26 7.81 -12.17 5.66
N PRO A 27 8.36 -12.18 4.44
CA PRO A 27 7.61 -12.40 3.21
C PRO A 27 6.93 -13.78 3.24
N ALA A 28 5.60 -13.79 3.16
CA ALA A 28 4.81 -15.00 3.15
C ALA A 28 3.59 -14.84 2.25
N SER A 29 3.28 -15.88 1.47
CA SER A 29 2.04 -15.98 0.69
C SER A 29 0.78 -16.04 1.56
N LEU A 30 0.96 -16.32 2.86
CA LEU A 30 -0.06 -16.25 3.89
C LEU A 30 0.56 -15.64 5.14
N ILE A 31 0.15 -14.43 5.50
CA ILE A 31 0.51 -13.80 6.77
C ILE A 31 -0.42 -14.35 7.84
N LEU A 32 0.08 -15.26 8.68
CA LEU A 32 -0.69 -15.86 9.76
C LEU A 32 -0.96 -14.87 10.91
N GLU A 33 -0.04 -13.92 11.10
CA GLU A 33 -0.11 -12.88 12.12
C GLU A 33 0.27 -11.53 11.49
N ASP A 34 -0.68 -10.59 11.47
CA ASP A 34 -0.41 -9.21 11.09
C ASP A 34 0.22 -8.50 12.29
N LYS A 35 1.48 -8.06 12.15
CA LYS A 35 2.25 -7.38 13.20
C LYS A 35 1.83 -5.91 13.31
N GLY A 36 0.54 -5.69 13.53
CA GLY A 36 -0.05 -4.38 13.78
C GLY A 36 -0.35 -4.16 15.26
N ALA A 37 -0.48 -2.89 15.65
CA ALA A 37 -1.08 -2.51 16.92
C ALA A 37 -2.36 -1.72 16.64
N TRP A 38 -3.39 -1.98 17.44
CA TRP A 38 -4.58 -1.14 17.43
C TRP A 38 -4.20 0.26 17.93
N ARG A 39 -4.54 1.28 17.13
CA ARG A 39 -4.35 2.69 17.50
C ARG A 39 -5.68 3.43 17.43
N CYS A 40 -5.95 4.22 18.46
CA CYS A 40 -7.12 5.10 18.52
C CYS A 40 -6.73 6.52 18.11
N GLU A 41 -7.48 7.09 17.16
CA GLU A 41 -7.35 8.48 16.72
C GLU A 41 -8.66 9.21 17.00
N LYS A 42 -8.58 10.51 17.31
CA LYS A 42 -9.78 11.32 17.65
C LYS A 42 -10.53 11.83 16.42
N ASP A 43 -9.81 12.01 15.32
CA ASP A 43 -10.29 12.67 14.12
C ASP A 43 -9.84 11.92 12.87
N TRP A 44 -10.62 12.05 11.80
CA TRP A 44 -10.28 11.58 10.47
C TRP A 44 -10.61 12.66 9.42
N PRO A 45 -9.69 13.00 8.49
CA PRO A 45 -8.28 12.59 8.44
C PRO A 45 -7.48 12.99 9.70
N LEU A 46 -6.32 12.36 9.90
CA LEU A 46 -5.46 12.68 11.05
C LEU A 46 -5.01 14.15 10.95
N PRO A 47 -5.17 14.99 11.99
CA PRO A 47 -4.77 16.41 11.92
C PRO A 47 -3.28 16.64 11.65
N ARG A 48 -2.45 15.63 11.94
CA ARG A 48 -1.01 15.61 11.71
C ARG A 48 -0.60 15.06 10.33
N THR A 49 -1.56 14.75 9.45
CA THR A 49 -1.28 14.25 8.11
C THR A 49 -0.50 15.30 7.32
N GLN A 50 0.64 14.90 6.78
CA GLN A 50 1.42 15.69 5.84
C GLN A 50 1.21 15.12 4.44
N HIS A 51 0.51 15.87 3.59
CA HIS A 51 0.33 15.48 2.19
C HIS A 51 1.65 15.66 1.45
N THR A 52 2.29 14.55 1.13
CA THR A 52 3.62 14.52 0.49
C THR A 52 3.48 14.03 -0.94
N PRO A 53 3.69 14.89 -1.96
CA PRO A 53 3.66 14.45 -3.34
C PRO A 53 4.87 13.55 -3.63
N MET A 54 4.60 12.43 -4.30
CA MET A 54 5.61 11.54 -4.85
C MET A 54 5.42 11.49 -6.36
N TYR A 55 6.49 11.74 -7.11
CA TYR A 55 6.50 11.87 -8.56
C TYR A 55 7.02 10.59 -9.21
N LEU A 56 6.36 10.18 -10.29
CA LEU A 56 6.75 9.06 -11.13
C LEU A 56 7.90 9.52 -12.05
N HIS A 57 9.12 9.04 -11.78
CA HIS A 57 10.32 9.42 -12.52
C HIS A 57 10.71 8.36 -13.55
N PRO A 58 11.46 8.77 -14.60
CA PRO A 58 12.11 7.83 -15.50
C PRO A 58 12.95 6.78 -14.76
N GLN A 59 13.24 5.67 -15.45
CA GLN A 59 13.96 4.52 -14.86
C GLN A 59 13.25 3.92 -13.63
N ALA A 60 11.91 3.97 -13.60
CA ALA A 60 11.08 3.32 -12.59
C ALA A 60 11.32 3.83 -11.15
N GLN A 61 11.62 5.12 -11.00
CA GLN A 61 11.87 5.72 -9.68
C GLN A 61 10.63 6.46 -9.16
N LEU A 62 10.42 6.41 -7.84
CA LEU A 62 9.42 7.20 -7.13
C LEU A 62 10.13 8.14 -6.15
N THR A 63 10.01 9.46 -6.33
CA THR A 63 10.76 10.44 -5.51
C THR A 63 9.89 11.63 -5.13
N SER A 64 10.29 12.41 -4.12
CA SER A 64 9.60 13.65 -3.74
C SER A 64 10.00 14.86 -4.59
N GLU A 65 11.03 14.72 -5.43
CA GLU A 65 11.53 15.79 -6.28
C GLU A 65 10.66 15.89 -7.53
N PRO A 66 10.14 17.08 -7.90
CA PRO A 66 9.44 17.25 -9.16
C PRO A 66 10.37 16.95 -10.35
N TYR A 67 9.85 16.26 -11.37
CA TYR A 67 10.57 16.08 -12.62
C TYR A 67 10.22 17.22 -13.60
N PRO A 68 11.16 18.10 -13.97
CA PRO A 68 10.86 19.33 -14.71
C PRO A 68 10.81 19.16 -16.23
N GLU A 69 11.15 17.98 -16.76
CA GLU A 69 11.14 17.73 -18.20
C GLU A 69 9.84 17.02 -18.62
N ASP A 70 9.41 17.30 -19.86
CA ASP A 70 8.32 16.57 -20.51
C ASP A 70 8.79 15.15 -20.87
N ALA A 71 8.74 14.24 -19.89
CA ALA A 71 8.91 12.80 -20.10
C ALA A 71 7.57 12.06 -20.00
N CYS A 72 7.44 10.99 -20.76
CA CYS A 72 6.35 10.05 -20.65
C CYS A 72 6.88 8.62 -20.72
N ASP A 73 6.23 7.73 -19.98
CA ASP A 73 6.41 6.29 -20.14
C ASP A 73 5.29 5.74 -21.02
N GLU A 74 5.65 4.83 -21.92
CA GLU A 74 4.70 4.12 -22.76
C GLU A 74 4.37 2.75 -22.18
N TYR A 75 3.10 2.38 -22.24
CA TYR A 75 2.62 1.09 -21.76
C TYR A 75 1.69 0.46 -22.77
N VAL A 76 1.99 -0.80 -23.13
CA VAL A 76 1.11 -1.61 -23.96
C VAL A 76 0.21 -2.42 -23.03
N TYR A 77 -1.10 -2.14 -23.09
CA TYR A 77 -2.09 -2.82 -22.27
C TYR A 77 -2.01 -4.34 -22.40
N ASN A 78 -1.88 -5.02 -21.26
CA ASN A 78 -1.93 -6.47 -21.16
C ASN A 78 -3.15 -6.90 -20.30
N PRO A 79 -4.13 -7.64 -20.86
CA PRO A 79 -5.32 -8.08 -20.14
C PRO A 79 -5.04 -9.13 -19.05
N ALA A 80 -3.83 -9.69 -19.00
CA ALA A 80 -3.43 -10.60 -17.93
C ALA A 80 -3.08 -9.88 -16.62
N VAL A 81 -2.95 -8.54 -16.63
CA VAL A 81 -2.62 -7.75 -15.43
C VAL A 81 -3.85 -7.60 -14.54
N GLY A 82 -3.68 -7.89 -13.25
CA GLY A 82 -4.69 -7.68 -12.20
C GLY A 82 -5.02 -8.94 -11.42
N VAL A 83 -4.48 -10.09 -11.82
CA VAL A 83 -4.75 -11.40 -11.19
C VAL A 83 -4.21 -11.43 -9.76
N ALA A 84 -3.05 -10.83 -9.51
CA ALA A 84 -2.47 -10.76 -8.17
C ALA A 84 -3.18 -9.76 -7.25
N GLY A 85 -3.98 -8.84 -7.82
CA GLY A 85 -4.60 -7.74 -7.07
C GLY A 85 -5.68 -8.17 -6.08
N GLY A 86 -6.26 -9.36 -6.21
CA GLY A 86 -7.25 -9.94 -5.29
C GLY A 86 -8.46 -9.05 -4.95
N GLN A 87 -9.21 -9.44 -3.92
CA GLN A 87 -10.19 -8.59 -3.25
C GLN A 87 -9.46 -7.73 -2.19
N HIS A 88 -9.62 -6.41 -2.29
CA HIS A 88 -9.08 -5.47 -1.33
C HIS A 88 -10.24 -4.87 -0.54
N GLY A 89 -10.36 -5.24 0.73
CA GLY A 89 -11.56 -4.97 1.54
C GLY A 89 -12.72 -5.94 1.27
N GLY A 90 -13.64 -6.04 2.23
CA GLY A 90 -14.80 -6.93 2.14
C GLY A 90 -14.71 -8.18 3.03
N GLY A 91 -14.70 -7.97 4.35
CA GLY A 91 -15.02 -9.00 5.36
C GLY A 91 -14.29 -10.34 5.24
N ALA A 92 -14.91 -11.39 5.78
CA ALA A 92 -14.39 -12.75 5.80
C ALA A 92 -14.41 -13.39 4.40
N SER A 93 -13.51 -12.94 3.54
CA SER A 93 -13.22 -13.60 2.27
C SER A 93 -12.29 -14.79 2.54
N PRO A 94 -12.51 -15.96 1.90
CA PRO A 94 -11.53 -17.05 1.95
C PRO A 94 -10.14 -16.55 1.54
N GLY A 95 -9.09 -17.07 2.17
CA GLY A 95 -7.72 -16.54 1.98
C GLY A 95 -7.24 -16.51 0.52
N TRP A 96 -7.77 -17.36 -0.37
CA TRP A 96 -7.46 -17.36 -1.80
C TRP A 96 -8.07 -16.19 -2.59
N HIS A 97 -8.91 -15.35 -1.98
CA HIS A 97 -9.37 -14.10 -2.57
C HIS A 97 -8.53 -12.89 -2.13
N LEU A 98 -7.61 -13.05 -1.17
CA LEU A 98 -6.77 -11.94 -0.73
C LEU A 98 -5.72 -11.61 -1.80
N PRO A 99 -5.21 -10.36 -1.82
CA PRO A 99 -4.11 -10.01 -2.69
C PRO A 99 -2.91 -10.90 -2.40
N THR A 100 -2.26 -11.38 -3.46
CA THR A 100 -1.02 -12.16 -3.35
C THR A 100 0.19 -11.23 -3.49
N ASP A 101 1.38 -11.80 -3.62
CA ASP A 101 2.54 -11.07 -4.12
C ASP A 101 2.22 -10.40 -5.46
N GLN A 102 2.52 -9.11 -5.60
CA GLN A 102 2.18 -8.30 -6.78
C GLN A 102 3.16 -8.46 -7.94
N ARG A 103 4.33 -9.08 -7.73
CA ARG A 103 5.37 -9.28 -8.77
C ARG A 103 4.85 -9.82 -10.12
N PRO A 104 3.89 -10.78 -10.18
CA PRO A 104 3.34 -11.24 -11.45
C PRO A 104 2.61 -10.16 -12.26
N ASP A 105 1.90 -9.25 -11.58
CA ASP A 105 1.23 -8.12 -12.24
C ASP A 105 2.24 -7.01 -12.58
N GLU A 106 3.23 -6.78 -11.71
CA GLU A 106 4.30 -5.78 -11.89
C GLU A 106 5.20 -6.09 -13.09
N ALA A 107 5.46 -7.37 -13.37
CA ALA A 107 6.22 -7.81 -14.56
C ALA A 107 5.60 -7.35 -15.89
N HIS A 108 4.33 -6.93 -15.86
CA HIS A 108 3.57 -6.47 -17.00
C HIS A 108 2.95 -5.09 -16.75
N SER A 109 3.47 -4.29 -15.80
CA SER A 109 2.97 -2.95 -15.48
C SER A 109 4.12 -1.93 -15.51
N LEU A 110 3.79 -0.64 -15.58
CA LEU A 110 4.73 0.41 -15.19
C LEU A 110 4.89 0.39 -13.68
N THR A 111 6.13 0.37 -13.20
CA THR A 111 6.46 0.36 -11.77
C THR A 111 7.33 1.56 -11.42
N TYR A 112 7.14 2.11 -10.23
CA TYR A 112 7.91 3.23 -9.71
C TYR A 112 8.18 2.96 -8.23
N THR A 113 9.46 2.82 -7.87
CA THR A 113 9.86 2.41 -6.52
C THR A 113 10.78 3.47 -5.92
N THR A 114 10.62 3.74 -4.62
CA THR A 114 11.55 4.61 -3.89
C THR A 114 12.92 3.95 -3.78
N ALA A 115 13.93 4.71 -3.37
CA ALA A 115 15.09 4.08 -2.74
C ALA A 115 14.64 3.30 -1.48
N PRO A 116 15.42 2.30 -1.01
CA PRO A 116 15.16 1.67 0.27
C PRO A 116 15.00 2.72 1.37
N LEU A 117 13.95 2.60 2.17
CA LEU A 117 13.66 3.55 3.24
C LEU A 117 14.72 3.41 4.34
N GLU A 118 15.29 4.54 4.76
CA GLU A 118 16.27 4.58 5.86
C GLU A 118 15.59 4.53 7.24
N GLU A 119 14.31 4.94 7.28
CA GLU A 119 13.45 4.97 8.46
C GLU A 119 12.03 4.50 8.11
N ASP A 120 11.28 4.10 9.13
CA ASP A 120 9.90 3.67 8.97
C ASP A 120 9.01 4.81 8.43
N LEU A 121 8.27 4.54 7.35
CA LEU A 121 7.31 5.47 6.78
C LEU A 121 5.87 5.04 7.13
N GLU A 122 5.14 5.90 7.84
CA GLU A 122 3.73 5.68 8.13
C GLU A 122 2.84 6.30 7.03
N ILE A 123 1.98 5.49 6.40
CA ILE A 123 0.95 5.96 5.47
C ILE A 123 -0.43 5.66 6.07
N THR A 124 -1.03 6.67 6.71
CA THR A 124 -2.39 6.60 7.27
C THR A 124 -3.29 7.64 6.61
N GLY A 125 -4.16 7.21 5.70
CA GLY A 125 -5.05 8.11 4.99
C GLY A 125 -5.61 7.54 3.70
N ASN A 126 -6.00 8.44 2.79
CA ASN A 126 -6.48 8.11 1.45
C ASN A 126 -5.43 8.56 0.44
N PRO A 127 -4.56 7.66 -0.05
CA PRO A 127 -3.62 8.01 -1.12
C PRO A 127 -4.40 8.41 -2.38
N VAL A 128 -3.88 9.40 -3.12
CA VAL A 128 -4.47 9.90 -4.37
C VAL A 128 -3.42 9.87 -5.46
N ALA A 129 -3.75 9.24 -6.59
CA ALA A 129 -2.92 9.25 -7.78
C ALA A 129 -3.40 10.34 -8.75
N HIS A 130 -2.51 11.24 -9.13
CA HIS A 130 -2.75 12.23 -10.17
C HIS A 130 -2.02 11.78 -11.45
N LEU A 131 -2.77 11.28 -12.44
CA LEU A 131 -2.21 10.78 -13.68
C LEU A 131 -2.46 11.74 -14.84
N TYR A 132 -1.41 12.06 -15.58
CA TYR A 132 -1.47 12.75 -16.86
C TYR A 132 -1.31 11.69 -17.95
N VAL A 133 -2.38 11.40 -18.67
CA VAL A 133 -2.43 10.23 -19.56
C VAL A 133 -2.88 10.60 -20.97
N SER A 134 -2.40 9.82 -21.93
CA SER A 134 -2.95 9.75 -23.28
C SER A 134 -3.13 8.28 -23.66
N SER A 135 -4.08 8.00 -24.55
CA SER A 135 -4.34 6.63 -25.01
C SER A 135 -4.67 6.63 -26.49
N SER A 136 -4.27 5.56 -27.17
CA SER A 136 -4.71 5.27 -28.54
C SER A 136 -6.10 4.63 -28.59
N ALA A 137 -6.62 4.15 -27.46
CA ALA A 137 -7.95 3.57 -27.36
C ALA A 137 -9.02 4.67 -27.17
N GLU A 138 -10.24 4.40 -27.65
CA GLU A 138 -11.40 5.26 -27.43
C GLU A 138 -11.80 5.31 -25.95
N ILE A 139 -11.68 4.18 -25.25
CA ILE A 139 -11.95 4.04 -23.81
C ILE A 139 -10.77 3.30 -23.19
N ALA A 140 -10.19 3.90 -22.15
CA ALA A 140 -9.12 3.31 -21.36
C ALA A 140 -9.47 3.36 -19.88
N TYR A 141 -9.11 2.29 -19.16
CA TYR A 141 -9.16 2.22 -17.71
C TYR A 141 -7.75 2.19 -17.18
N PHE A 142 -7.54 2.87 -16.06
CA PHE A 142 -6.26 2.89 -15.35
C PHE A 142 -6.51 2.31 -13.98
N SER A 143 -5.56 1.51 -13.49
CA SER A 143 -5.53 1.12 -12.09
C SER A 143 -4.16 1.43 -11.52
N VAL A 144 -4.16 1.94 -10.30
CA VAL A 144 -2.94 2.28 -9.57
C VAL A 144 -2.91 1.46 -8.29
N LYS A 145 -1.76 0.86 -8.01
CA LYS A 145 -1.53 0.09 -6.79
C LYS A 145 -0.42 0.77 -5.98
N LEU A 146 -0.68 0.93 -4.70
CA LEU A 146 0.35 1.26 -3.71
C LEU A 146 0.79 -0.06 -3.08
N CYS A 147 2.09 -0.36 -3.16
CA CYS A 147 2.67 -1.59 -2.65
C CYS A 147 3.79 -1.30 -1.64
N ASP A 148 3.95 -2.20 -0.67
CA ASP A 148 5.11 -2.26 0.23
C ASP A 148 6.06 -3.34 -0.28
N VAL A 149 7.30 -2.96 -0.60
CA VAL A 149 8.31 -3.84 -1.19
C VAL A 149 9.35 -4.20 -0.13
N ALA A 150 9.37 -5.46 0.27
CA ALA A 150 10.32 -5.99 1.22
C ALA A 150 11.76 -6.06 0.64
N PRO A 151 12.81 -6.13 1.48
CA PRO A 151 14.20 -6.21 1.01
C PRO A 151 14.52 -7.40 0.10
N ASP A 152 13.72 -8.47 0.13
CA ASP A 152 13.86 -9.63 -0.75
C ASP A 152 13.11 -9.48 -2.10
N GLY A 153 12.46 -8.33 -2.30
CA GLY A 153 11.67 -7.99 -3.48
C GLY A 153 10.22 -8.46 -3.44
N THR A 154 9.75 -9.08 -2.36
CA THR A 154 8.32 -9.41 -2.21
C THR A 154 7.50 -8.12 -2.17
N SER A 155 6.44 -8.04 -2.98
CA SER A 155 5.60 -6.84 -3.10
C SER A 155 4.19 -7.11 -2.57
N LEU A 156 3.81 -6.41 -1.50
CA LEU A 156 2.52 -6.55 -0.83
C LEU A 156 1.60 -5.39 -1.17
N LEU A 157 0.36 -5.69 -1.53
CA LEU A 157 -0.63 -4.66 -1.85
C LEU A 157 -1.08 -3.92 -0.58
N VAL A 158 -0.83 -2.61 -0.52
CA VAL A 158 -1.31 -1.71 0.55
C VAL A 158 -2.66 -1.11 0.19
N ASN A 159 -2.81 -0.59 -1.03
CA ASN A 159 -4.07 -0.01 -1.51
C ASN A 159 -4.14 -0.05 -3.05
N LYS A 160 -5.34 0.05 -3.62
CA LYS A 160 -5.52 0.19 -5.07
C LYS A 160 -6.74 1.02 -5.42
N GLY A 161 -6.70 1.65 -6.60
CA GLY A 161 -7.79 2.42 -7.22
C GLY A 161 -7.89 2.19 -8.71
#